data_AF-A0A9J6G7R4-F1
#
_entry.id   AF-A0A9J6G7R4-F1
#
_cell.length_a   1.000
_cell.length_b   1.000
_cell.length_c   1.000
_cell.angle_alpha   90.00
_cell.angle_beta   90.00
_cell.angle_gamma   90.00
#
_symmetry.space_group_name_H-M   'P 1'
#
loop_
_entity.id
_entity.type
_entity.pdbx_description
1 polymer ?
#
loop_
_entity_poly.entity_id
_entity_poly.type
_entity_poly.pdbx_seq_one_letter_code
_entity_poly.pdbx_strand_id
1 'polypeptide(L)'
;MHSRERVTPQDFKQGAGRTRPKRCGCCDGVFCPRQDGGCRRQFSRVVSTPEVFTTSLVYPHPADSSRPLFYVVDLVHLLKCIRNNWLNQKNPGICIFYPQFNSTSSPVPVHGASFKTLRDLHTSEQNSLSKFGHGLTYKALHPSNLQRQNVKLALKVMSPFVAEALRTLGAELNLLYATETAAFVELIHKWWRVVNVKTPSKGRRLNDSMQELVRGIADMQIEFLGDFVDWLDTWKNVQMDTGRLTSETHSALRLTSYCLIEVSRYCLEELHFEYVLLGKFQTDSPEDRFGRYRRLSGSNYHVSVQQIFESETKLRLQDSLVFPDMQELCKPCRTTLDAAKRVEDHGIKITADDIKRKEPNMPAITYIAGFCAHAALKKLPCESCALNLTTEERELQLERNILIENLSRDALKFPQPVVMNAVLQTQLVLEKLSEKENATWFHAAGNQPELLLCLSKHFLSDNEDLDVCFNGHHPDTVLHNVLHAAANTLLKNYVNVRTDNLRAKKVEEQQRNLRTLK
;
A
#
# COMPACT_ATOMS: atom_id res chain seq x y z
N MET A 1 23.98 51.80 -38.98
CA MET A 1 24.94 52.30 -37.97
C MET A 1 24.22 52.41 -36.63
N HIS A 2 24.24 51.36 -35.81
CA HIS A 2 23.92 51.52 -34.39
C HIS A 2 24.94 50.73 -33.57
N SER A 3 25.58 51.50 -32.70
CA SER A 3 26.75 51.22 -31.90
C SER A 3 26.48 50.16 -30.85
N ARG A 4 27.41 49.21 -30.75
CA ARG A 4 27.57 48.32 -29.60
C ARG A 4 28.14 49.13 -28.43
N GLU A 5 27.37 49.27 -27.35
CA GLU A 5 27.94 49.57 -26.04
C GLU A 5 28.26 48.27 -25.30
N ARG A 6 29.53 48.15 -24.91
CA ARG A 6 30.05 47.08 -24.05
C ARG A 6 29.81 47.49 -22.60
N VAL A 7 29.06 46.69 -21.86
CA VAL A 7 29.03 46.78 -20.39
C VAL A 7 30.15 45.88 -19.85
N THR A 8 31.11 46.49 -19.14
CA THR A 8 32.25 45.84 -18.49
C THR A 8 31.86 45.25 -17.11
N PRO A 9 32.59 44.23 -16.61
CA PRO A 9 32.20 43.48 -15.43
C PRO A 9 32.66 44.15 -14.12
N GLN A 10 32.08 45.31 -13.79
CA GLN A 10 32.30 45.97 -12.50
C GLN A 10 31.03 46.35 -11.72
N ASP A 11 29.82 46.13 -12.26
CA ASP A 11 28.56 46.42 -11.55
C ASP A 11 28.01 45.27 -10.68
N PHE A 12 28.77 44.17 -10.53
CA PHE A 12 28.39 43.00 -9.72
C PHE A 12 28.79 43.10 -8.24
N LYS A 13 28.74 44.28 -7.63
CA LYS A 13 28.94 44.43 -6.18
C LYS A 13 28.11 45.57 -5.60
N GLN A 14 26.81 45.35 -5.47
CA GLN A 14 25.97 45.83 -4.36
C GLN A 14 24.51 45.44 -4.65
N GLY A 15 23.91 44.58 -3.81
CA GLY A 15 22.49 44.23 -3.96
C GLY A 15 22.12 42.75 -3.79
N ALA A 16 22.90 41.93 -3.11
CA ALA A 16 22.43 40.61 -2.66
C ALA A 16 21.52 40.74 -1.43
N GLY A 17 20.40 41.45 -1.58
CA GLY A 17 19.32 41.44 -0.62
C GLY A 17 18.64 40.09 -0.66
N ARG A 18 18.87 39.25 0.36
CA ARG A 18 18.13 38.00 0.59
C ARG A 18 16.63 38.29 0.53
N THR A 19 15.97 37.88 -0.55
CA THR A 19 14.50 37.86 -0.63
C THR A 19 13.98 36.83 0.37
N ARG A 20 13.63 37.30 1.57
CA ARG A 20 12.82 36.55 2.53
C ARG A 20 11.43 36.31 1.93
N PRO A 21 10.79 35.16 2.19
CA PRO A 21 9.52 34.76 1.56
C PRO A 21 8.40 35.81 1.61
N LYS A 22 8.37 36.70 2.60
CA LYS A 22 7.33 37.74 2.75
C LYS A 22 7.31 38.84 1.66
N ARG A 23 8.33 39.00 0.81
CA ARG A 23 8.24 40.01 -0.29
C ARG A 23 7.42 39.54 -1.49
N CYS A 24 7.12 38.25 -1.58
CA CYS A 24 6.16 37.70 -2.52
C CYS A 24 4.85 37.55 -1.75
N GLY A 25 3.78 38.25 -2.12
CA GLY A 25 2.47 38.22 -1.46
C GLY A 25 1.73 36.87 -1.49
N CYS A 26 2.46 35.74 -1.51
CA CYS A 26 1.96 34.38 -1.64
C CYS A 26 2.05 33.57 -0.33
N CYS A 27 2.13 34.20 0.84
CA CYS A 27 2.42 33.49 2.09
C CYS A 27 1.43 33.81 3.21
N ASP A 28 0.12 33.66 2.96
CA ASP A 28 -0.91 33.57 4.01
C ASP A 28 -1.17 32.12 4.47
N GLY A 29 -0.36 31.16 4.02
CA GLY A 29 -0.50 29.76 4.40
C GLY A 29 0.31 29.38 5.63
N VAL A 30 -0.30 28.60 6.51
CA VAL A 30 0.33 27.83 7.60
C VAL A 30 1.71 27.29 7.20
N PHE A 31 2.76 27.71 7.92
CA PHE A 31 4.09 27.15 7.74
C PHE A 31 4.33 26.08 8.80
N CYS A 32 4.45 24.84 8.34
CA CYS A 32 4.71 23.68 9.18
C CYS A 32 6.16 23.20 8.88
N PRO A 33 7.12 23.37 9.80
CA PRO A 33 8.45 22.81 9.62
C PRO A 33 8.35 21.27 9.64
N ARG A 34 8.55 20.65 8.47
CA ARG A 34 8.54 19.19 8.32
C ARG A 34 9.96 18.67 8.47
N GLN A 35 10.22 17.82 9.47
CA GLN A 35 11.58 17.33 9.74
C GLN A 35 11.67 15.82 9.89
N ASP A 36 12.80 15.29 9.42
CA ASP A 36 13.23 13.91 9.65
C ASP A 36 13.68 13.73 11.11
N GLY A 37 13.37 12.57 11.70
CA GLY A 37 13.61 12.27 13.12
C GLY A 37 15.06 12.43 13.62
N GLY A 38 16.05 12.49 12.71
CA GLY A 38 17.46 12.73 13.04
C GLY A 38 17.81 14.19 13.38
N CYS A 39 17.13 15.18 12.78
CA CYS A 39 17.38 16.62 13.02
C CYS A 39 16.67 17.18 14.26
N ARG A 40 15.82 16.36 14.91
CA ARG A 40 14.99 16.65 16.08
C ARG A 40 15.71 17.39 17.21
N ARG A 41 16.98 17.07 17.47
CA ARG A 41 17.73 17.65 18.61
C ARG A 41 18.35 19.00 18.31
N GLN A 42 18.58 19.35 17.05
CA GLN A 42 19.37 20.53 16.70
C GLN A 42 18.51 21.73 16.33
N PHE A 43 17.34 21.52 15.73
CA PHE A 43 16.41 22.62 15.44
C PHE A 43 15.63 23.08 16.68
N SER A 44 15.20 22.16 17.55
CA SER A 44 14.56 22.48 18.83
C SER A 44 15.45 23.33 19.75
N ARG A 45 16.77 23.17 19.64
CA ARG A 45 17.79 24.00 20.31
C ARG A 45 17.88 25.43 19.77
N VAL A 46 17.47 25.68 18.53
CA VAL A 46 17.59 27.00 17.88
C VAL A 46 16.33 27.85 18.09
N VAL A 47 15.19 27.24 18.34
CA VAL A 47 13.88 27.93 18.41
C VAL A 47 13.37 28.09 19.87
N SER A 48 14.00 27.44 20.85
CA SER A 48 13.58 27.51 22.27
C SER A 48 14.61 28.28 23.12
N THR A 49 14.15 29.13 24.04
CA THR A 49 15.01 29.75 25.07
C THR A 49 15.51 28.71 26.08
N PRO A 50 16.64 28.96 26.78
CA PRO A 50 17.47 27.90 27.36
C PRO A 50 16.89 27.12 28.56
N GLU A 51 15.73 27.49 29.10
CA GLU A 51 15.35 27.03 30.45
C GLU A 51 14.21 26.00 30.54
N VAL A 52 13.52 25.63 29.46
CA VAL A 52 12.55 24.52 29.51
C VAL A 52 12.55 23.72 28.20
N PHE A 53 13.19 22.55 28.18
CA PHE A 53 13.15 21.60 27.07
C PHE A 53 11.79 20.88 27.01
N THR A 54 10.73 21.59 26.64
CA THR A 54 9.47 21.00 26.19
C THR A 54 9.26 21.41 24.74
N THR A 55 9.15 20.44 23.83
CA THR A 55 8.78 20.72 22.43
C THR A 55 7.36 21.27 22.43
N SER A 56 7.22 22.60 22.32
CA SER A 56 5.93 23.23 22.09
C SER A 56 5.35 22.72 20.77
N LEU A 57 4.05 22.46 20.74
CA LEU A 57 3.33 22.05 19.52
C LEU A 57 3.31 23.18 18.48
N VAL A 58 3.19 24.41 18.97
CA VAL A 58 2.98 25.62 18.19
C VAL A 58 4.06 26.63 18.55
N TYR A 59 4.63 27.25 17.53
CA TYR A 59 5.63 28.30 17.66
C TYR A 59 5.14 29.59 17.00
N PRO A 60 5.46 30.78 17.54
CA PRO A 60 5.15 32.02 16.86
C PRO A 60 5.99 32.18 15.58
N HIS A 61 5.41 32.71 14.52
CA HIS A 61 6.14 32.96 13.28
C HIS A 61 7.19 34.09 13.50
N PRO A 62 8.45 33.91 13.05
CA PRO A 62 9.57 34.80 13.43
C PRO A 62 9.47 36.22 12.86
N ALA A 63 8.62 36.46 11.86
CA ALA A 63 8.35 37.78 11.31
C ALA A 63 6.94 38.30 11.60
N ASP A 64 6.13 37.56 12.36
CA ASP A 64 4.78 37.95 12.79
C ASP A 64 4.30 36.99 13.88
N SER A 65 4.37 37.43 15.13
CA SER A 65 4.05 36.58 16.28
C SER A 65 2.57 36.20 16.37
N SER A 66 1.68 36.87 15.64
CA SER A 66 0.25 36.50 15.60
C SER A 66 -0.02 35.23 14.81
N ARG A 67 0.94 34.81 13.97
CA ARG A 67 0.79 33.63 13.10
C ARG A 67 1.40 32.39 13.75
N PRO A 68 0.61 31.33 14.00
CA PRO A 68 1.12 30.09 14.55
C PRO A 68 1.87 29.24 13.50
N LEU A 69 2.91 28.56 13.95
CA LEU A 69 3.67 27.54 13.23
C LEU A 69 3.46 26.19 13.92
N PHE A 70 2.76 25.30 13.24
CA PHE A 70 2.44 23.97 13.73
C PHE A 70 3.57 23.00 13.39
N TYR A 71 4.10 22.28 14.38
CA TYR A 71 5.17 21.32 14.16
C TYR A 71 4.63 19.90 13.93
N VAL A 72 4.84 19.37 12.72
CA VAL A 72 4.38 18.03 12.32
C VAL A 72 5.57 17.16 11.92
N VAL A 73 5.62 15.94 12.45
CA VAL A 73 6.59 14.93 12.03
C VAL A 73 6.05 14.20 10.80
N ASP A 74 6.92 13.85 9.86
CA ASP A 74 6.47 13.18 8.64
C ASP A 74 5.73 11.85 8.93
N LEU A 75 4.52 11.77 8.38
CA LEU A 75 3.58 10.67 8.59
C LEU A 75 4.10 9.36 7.99
N VAL A 76 4.81 9.44 6.86
CA VAL A 76 5.39 8.26 6.20
C VAL A 76 6.49 7.66 7.08
N HIS A 77 7.33 8.51 7.66
CA HIS A 77 8.33 8.11 8.64
C HIS A 77 7.72 7.52 9.91
N LEU A 78 6.63 8.09 10.45
CA LEU A 78 5.94 7.53 11.61
C LEU A 78 5.44 6.11 11.36
N LEU A 79 4.80 5.84 10.22
CA LEU A 79 4.36 4.49 9.85
C LEU A 79 5.54 3.50 9.77
N LYS A 80 6.66 3.91 9.15
CA LYS A 80 7.90 3.11 9.10
C LYS A 80 8.46 2.84 10.49
N CYS A 81 8.43 3.84 11.37
CA CYS A 81 8.87 3.73 12.76
C CYS A 81 8.00 2.74 13.53
N ILE A 82 6.68 2.81 13.47
CA ILE A 82 5.77 1.85 14.13
C ILE A 82 6.13 0.42 13.72
N ARG A 83 6.23 0.14 12.41
CA ARG A 83 6.64 -1.19 11.91
C ARG A 83 8.04 -1.58 12.39
N ASN A 84 9.02 -0.67 12.35
CA ASN A 84 10.40 -0.97 12.77
C ASN A 84 10.49 -1.23 14.27
N ASN A 85 9.75 -0.50 15.10
CA ASN A 85 9.64 -0.74 16.53
C ASN A 85 9.08 -2.15 16.77
N TRP A 86 8.05 -2.55 16.03
CA TRP A 86 7.49 -3.89 16.12
C TRP A 86 8.52 -4.97 15.74
N LEU A 87 9.18 -4.83 14.59
CA LEU A 87 10.23 -5.75 14.13
C LEU A 87 11.42 -5.90 15.09
N ASN A 88 11.69 -4.88 15.91
CA ASN A 88 12.84 -4.82 16.81
C ASN A 88 12.51 -5.30 18.24
N GLN A 89 11.28 -5.74 18.51
CA GLN A 89 10.94 -6.28 19.82
C GLN A 89 11.74 -7.55 20.10
N LYS A 90 12.19 -7.70 21.35
CA LYS A 90 13.05 -8.81 21.80
C LYS A 90 12.31 -9.85 22.62
N ASN A 91 11.02 -9.64 22.87
CA ASN A 91 10.18 -10.55 23.64
C ASN A 91 9.74 -11.76 22.79
N PRO A 92 9.27 -12.85 23.43
CA PRO A 92 8.69 -13.99 22.71
C PRO A 92 7.54 -13.54 21.80
N GLY A 93 7.53 -14.02 20.56
CA GLY A 93 6.52 -13.64 19.57
C GLY A 93 6.77 -12.30 18.87
N ILE A 94 7.78 -11.52 19.29
CA ILE A 94 8.05 -10.18 18.74
C ILE A 94 6.77 -9.33 18.87
N CYS A 95 6.26 -9.27 20.10
CA CYS A 95 4.98 -8.67 20.45
C CYS A 95 5.12 -7.18 20.78
N ILE A 96 4.12 -6.41 20.36
CA ILE A 96 3.80 -5.10 20.92
C ILE A 96 2.56 -5.25 21.83
N PHE A 97 2.65 -4.78 23.06
CA PHE A 97 1.53 -4.73 24.00
C PHE A 97 0.92 -3.33 24.00
N TYR A 98 -0.39 -3.26 23.81
CA TYR A 98 -1.12 -2.02 23.64
C TYR A 98 -2.49 -2.09 24.34
N PRO A 99 -3.02 -0.97 24.88
CA PRO A 99 -4.32 -0.98 25.52
C PRO A 99 -5.42 -1.16 24.47
N GLN A 100 -6.54 -1.75 24.85
CA GLN A 100 -7.71 -1.84 23.98
C GLN A 100 -8.19 -0.43 23.59
N PHE A 101 -8.39 -0.21 22.30
CA PHE A 101 -8.87 1.07 21.76
C PHE A 101 -10.33 1.32 22.17
N ASN A 102 -10.64 2.55 22.60
CA ASN A 102 -11.98 2.98 23.05
C ASN A 102 -12.63 2.05 24.09
N SER A 103 -11.83 1.47 25.00
CA SER A 103 -12.35 0.63 26.09
C SER A 103 -12.95 1.49 27.19
N THR A 104 -14.15 1.12 27.67
CA THR A 104 -14.80 1.73 28.83
C THR A 104 -14.44 1.02 30.14
N SER A 105 -13.63 -0.05 30.08
CA SER A 105 -13.26 -0.88 31.23
C SER A 105 -12.16 -0.23 32.07
N SER A 106 -12.23 -0.40 33.39
CA SER A 106 -11.20 0.04 34.34
C SER A 106 -10.77 -1.14 35.24
N PRO A 107 -9.51 -1.62 35.17
CA PRO A 107 -8.42 -1.15 34.31
C PRO A 107 -8.64 -1.51 32.82
N VAL A 108 -8.09 -0.69 31.91
CA VAL A 108 -8.16 -0.93 30.47
C VAL A 108 -7.41 -2.22 30.11
N PRO A 109 -8.04 -3.19 29.41
CA PRO A 109 -7.38 -4.41 28.98
C PRO A 109 -6.17 -4.14 28.09
N VAL A 110 -5.09 -4.89 28.31
CA VAL A 110 -3.87 -4.81 27.49
C VAL A 110 -3.84 -6.04 26.58
N HIS A 111 -3.72 -5.80 25.28
CA HIS A 111 -3.63 -6.81 24.24
C HIS A 111 -2.21 -6.90 23.67
N GLY A 112 -1.86 -8.04 23.08
CA GLY A 112 -0.58 -8.26 22.42
C GLY A 112 -0.73 -8.43 20.91
N ALA A 113 -0.01 -7.66 20.11
CA ALA A 113 0.11 -7.84 18.66
C ALA A 113 1.46 -8.52 18.34
N SER A 114 1.42 -9.71 17.76
CA SER A 114 2.60 -10.56 17.55
C SER A 114 3.08 -10.49 16.10
N PHE A 115 4.34 -10.07 15.90
CA PHE A 115 4.92 -10.08 14.56
C PHE A 115 5.23 -11.51 14.08
N LYS A 116 5.47 -12.43 15.01
CA LYS A 116 5.65 -13.85 14.70
C LYS A 116 4.38 -14.42 14.05
N THR A 117 3.21 -14.05 14.55
CA THR A 117 1.91 -14.47 14.02
C THR A 117 1.74 -14.07 12.55
N LEU A 118 2.25 -12.91 12.15
CA LEU A 118 2.28 -12.50 10.73
C LEU A 118 3.19 -13.40 9.87
N ARG A 119 4.32 -13.86 10.43
CA ARG A 119 5.22 -14.79 9.74
C ARG A 119 4.62 -16.18 9.65
N ASP A 120 3.97 -16.63 10.69
CA ASP A 120 3.31 -17.94 10.75
C ASP A 120 2.15 -17.98 9.74
N LEU A 121 1.33 -16.92 9.67
CA LEU A 121 0.31 -16.72 8.62
C LEU A 121 0.91 -16.74 7.21
N HIS A 122 2.00 -16.00 6.97
CA HIS A 122 2.65 -16.03 5.64
C HIS A 122 3.19 -17.42 5.30
N THR A 123 3.68 -18.16 6.29
CA THR A 123 4.26 -19.50 6.11
C THR A 123 3.17 -20.52 5.77
N SER A 124 2.00 -20.45 6.40
CA SER A 124 0.87 -21.34 6.06
C SER A 124 0.39 -21.13 4.62
N GLU A 125 0.42 -19.90 4.13
CA GLU A 125 -0.01 -19.57 2.77
C GLU A 125 1.13 -19.54 1.73
N GLN A 126 2.39 -19.85 2.11
CA GLN A 126 3.56 -19.51 1.28
C GLN A 126 3.54 -20.14 -0.12
N ASN A 127 3.02 -21.36 -0.23
CA ASN A 127 2.94 -22.13 -1.48
C ASN A 127 1.60 -21.99 -2.22
N SER A 128 0.65 -21.23 -1.68
CA SER A 128 -0.64 -21.02 -2.34
C SER A 128 -0.57 -19.90 -3.38
N LEU A 129 -1.27 -20.07 -4.51
CA LEU A 129 -1.42 -19.03 -5.53
C LEU A 129 -2.53 -18.02 -5.20
N SER A 130 -3.51 -18.46 -4.40
CA SER A 130 -4.64 -17.67 -3.89
C SER A 130 -4.48 -17.56 -2.38
N LYS A 131 -4.23 -16.34 -1.88
CA LYS A 131 -3.94 -16.08 -0.46
C LYS A 131 -4.94 -15.07 0.10
N PHE A 132 -5.36 -15.25 1.35
CA PHE A 132 -6.08 -14.26 2.13
C PHE A 132 -5.17 -13.04 2.34
N GLY A 133 -3.95 -13.28 2.85
CA GLY A 133 -2.92 -12.26 3.07
C GLY A 133 -2.11 -11.88 1.83
N HIS A 134 -2.69 -11.81 0.62
CA HIS A 134 -1.95 -11.71 -0.65
C HIS A 134 -0.93 -10.56 -0.77
N GLY A 135 -1.10 -9.48 0.00
CA GLY A 135 -0.15 -8.36 0.05
C GLY A 135 1.12 -8.66 0.85
N LEU A 136 1.05 -9.60 1.79
CA LEU A 136 2.12 -9.97 2.71
C LEU A 136 3.19 -10.76 1.96
N THR A 137 4.45 -10.32 2.07
CA THR A 137 5.57 -10.91 1.32
C THR A 137 6.74 -11.15 2.25
N TYR A 138 7.61 -12.09 1.90
CA TYR A 138 8.82 -12.39 2.68
C TYR A 138 9.64 -11.12 2.97
N LYS A 139 9.78 -10.26 1.95
CA LYS A 139 10.51 -8.98 2.06
C LYS A 139 9.87 -7.98 3.03
N ALA A 140 8.55 -8.03 3.21
CA ALA A 140 7.85 -7.17 4.17
C ALA A 140 8.06 -7.65 5.62
N LEU A 141 8.17 -8.96 5.81
CA LEU A 141 8.36 -9.62 7.12
C LEU A 141 9.83 -9.71 7.56
N HIS A 142 10.75 -9.74 6.59
CA HIS A 142 12.20 -9.83 6.78
C HIS A 142 12.93 -8.72 6.00
N PRO A 143 12.64 -7.43 6.25
CA PRO A 143 13.27 -6.35 5.52
C PRO A 143 14.73 -6.16 5.93
N SER A 144 15.62 -5.98 4.95
CA SER A 144 16.98 -5.48 5.19
C SER A 144 16.98 -4.02 5.68
N ASN A 145 18.12 -3.53 6.17
CA ASN A 145 18.26 -2.15 6.66
C ASN A 145 17.81 -1.09 5.64
N LEU A 146 18.17 -1.26 4.37
CA LEU A 146 17.71 -0.37 3.29
C LEU A 146 16.20 -0.52 3.04
N GLN A 147 15.69 -1.75 3.08
CA GLN A 147 14.28 -2.04 2.83
C GLN A 147 13.36 -1.52 3.96
N ARG A 148 13.89 -1.35 5.18
CA ARG A 148 13.19 -0.67 6.27
C ARG A 148 12.84 0.80 5.92
N GLN A 149 13.50 1.43 4.94
CA GLN A 149 13.09 2.76 4.48
C GLN A 149 11.92 2.75 3.49
N ASN A 150 11.49 1.58 3.01
CA ASN A 150 10.40 1.46 2.05
C ASN A 150 9.04 1.42 2.76
N VAL A 151 8.24 2.48 2.58
CA VAL A 151 6.88 2.56 3.12
C VAL A 151 5.94 1.53 2.52
N LYS A 152 6.11 1.14 1.23
CA LYS A 152 5.25 0.13 0.59
C LYS A 152 5.35 -1.22 1.31
N LEU A 153 6.51 -1.56 1.88
CA LEU A 153 6.66 -2.76 2.71
C LEU A 153 5.96 -2.63 4.06
N ALA A 154 5.93 -1.44 4.66
CA ALA A 154 5.16 -1.20 5.88
C ALA A 154 3.64 -1.32 5.62
N LEU A 155 3.16 -0.80 4.50
CA LEU A 155 1.75 -0.90 4.11
C LEU A 155 1.31 -2.34 3.80
N LYS A 156 2.23 -3.18 3.32
CA LYS A 156 1.96 -4.62 3.15
C LYS A 156 1.75 -5.35 4.48
N VAL A 157 2.39 -4.89 5.56
CA VAL A 157 2.17 -5.38 6.93
C VAL A 157 0.88 -4.78 7.51
N MET A 158 0.73 -3.46 7.39
CA MET A 158 -0.42 -2.69 7.91
C MET A 158 -1.56 -2.64 6.89
N SER A 159 -2.07 -3.82 6.53
CA SER A 159 -3.04 -4.01 5.46
C SER A 159 -4.35 -4.60 5.99
N PRO A 160 -5.52 -4.14 5.50
CA PRO A 160 -6.81 -4.71 5.89
C PRO A 160 -6.91 -6.20 5.51
N PHE A 161 -6.29 -6.60 4.39
CA PHE A 161 -6.21 -8.02 3.99
C PHE A 161 -5.47 -8.90 5.00
N VAL A 162 -4.48 -8.35 5.70
CA VAL A 162 -3.73 -9.10 6.72
C VAL A 162 -4.55 -9.23 7.99
N ALA A 163 -5.25 -8.16 8.41
CA ALA A 163 -6.16 -8.22 9.53
C ALA A 163 -7.29 -9.24 9.29
N GLU A 164 -7.88 -9.22 8.10
CA GLU A 164 -8.92 -10.18 7.74
C GLU A 164 -8.41 -11.61 7.72
N ALA A 165 -7.27 -11.86 7.07
CA ALA A 165 -6.64 -13.18 7.05
C ALA A 165 -6.37 -13.74 8.45
N LEU A 166 -5.95 -12.89 9.40
CA LEU A 166 -5.76 -13.27 10.80
C LEU A 166 -7.07 -13.63 11.51
N ARG A 167 -8.18 -12.93 11.20
CA ARG A 167 -9.49 -13.24 11.78
C ARG A 167 -10.05 -14.55 11.24
N THR A 168 -9.96 -14.74 9.92
CA THR A 168 -10.53 -15.93 9.28
C THR A 168 -9.72 -17.18 9.60
N LEU A 169 -8.39 -17.12 9.44
CA LEU A 169 -7.53 -18.29 9.55
C LEU A 169 -6.90 -18.47 10.94
N GLY A 170 -7.00 -17.46 11.81
CA GLY A 170 -6.27 -17.44 13.08
C GLY A 170 -6.61 -18.60 14.00
N ALA A 171 -7.91 -18.92 14.15
CA ALA A 171 -8.37 -20.03 14.97
C ALA A 171 -7.99 -21.39 14.35
N GLU A 172 -8.23 -21.57 13.05
CA GLU A 172 -7.92 -22.82 12.33
C GLU A 172 -6.42 -23.16 12.37
N LEU A 173 -5.57 -22.15 12.17
CA LEU A 173 -4.12 -22.29 12.16
C LEU A 173 -3.50 -22.25 13.57
N ASN A 174 -4.30 -22.15 14.63
CA ASN A 174 -3.85 -22.01 16.02
C ASN A 174 -2.82 -20.88 16.21
N LEU A 175 -3.07 -19.74 15.56
CA LEU A 175 -2.19 -18.58 15.59
C LEU A 175 -2.39 -17.79 16.89
N LEU A 176 -1.37 -17.77 17.74
CA LEU A 176 -1.39 -17.00 18.98
C LEU A 176 -1.55 -15.50 18.68
N TYR A 177 -2.36 -14.80 19.45
CA TYR A 177 -2.63 -13.36 19.30
C TYR A 177 -3.23 -12.96 17.94
N ALA A 178 -3.87 -13.87 17.18
CA ALA A 178 -4.36 -13.54 15.85
C ALA A 178 -5.36 -12.36 15.85
N THR A 179 -6.36 -12.42 16.73
CA THR A 179 -7.41 -11.40 16.86
C THR A 179 -6.84 -10.05 17.30
N GLU A 180 -5.98 -10.05 18.31
CA GLU A 180 -5.32 -8.86 18.83
C GLU A 180 -4.32 -8.28 17.82
N THR A 181 -3.65 -9.13 17.03
CA THR A 181 -2.77 -8.67 15.95
C THR A 181 -3.57 -8.01 14.84
N ALA A 182 -4.72 -8.57 14.47
CA ALA A 182 -5.64 -7.99 13.49
C ALA A 182 -6.14 -6.61 13.95
N ALA A 183 -6.61 -6.50 15.20
CA ALA A 183 -7.09 -5.23 15.76
C ALA A 183 -6.01 -4.13 15.76
N PHE A 184 -4.76 -4.48 16.10
CA PHE A 184 -3.65 -3.52 16.03
C PHE A 184 -3.35 -3.08 14.60
N VAL A 185 -3.28 -4.01 13.65
CA VAL A 185 -3.05 -3.72 12.23
C VAL A 185 -4.12 -2.77 11.69
N GLU A 186 -5.38 -2.99 12.04
CA GLU A 186 -6.49 -2.14 11.63
C GLU A 186 -6.47 -0.76 12.25
N LEU A 187 -6.17 -0.64 13.54
CA LEU A 187 -6.09 0.65 14.21
C LEU A 187 -5.04 1.54 13.55
N ILE A 188 -3.83 1.00 13.32
CA ILE A 188 -2.75 1.71 12.65
C ILE A 188 -3.11 1.99 11.17
N HIS A 189 -3.78 1.05 10.50
CA HIS A 189 -4.23 1.25 9.12
C HIS A 189 -5.32 2.34 9.02
N LYS A 190 -6.24 2.42 9.97
CA LYS A 190 -7.27 3.46 10.08
C LYS A 190 -6.64 4.84 10.28
N TRP A 191 -5.66 4.93 11.19
CA TRP A 191 -4.85 6.14 11.34
C TRP A 191 -4.19 6.56 10.02
N TRP A 192 -3.55 5.63 9.32
CA TRP A 192 -2.92 5.92 8.03
C TRP A 192 -3.92 6.39 6.96
N ARG A 193 -5.12 5.80 6.90
CA ARG A 193 -6.18 6.20 5.96
C ARG A 193 -6.56 7.67 6.16
N VAL A 194 -6.79 8.07 7.41
CA VAL A 194 -7.15 9.44 7.80
C VAL A 194 -6.04 10.43 7.44
N VAL A 195 -4.82 10.17 7.90
CA VAL A 195 -3.74 11.18 7.78
C VAL A 195 -3.13 11.27 6.38
N ASN A 196 -3.47 10.36 5.45
CA ASN A 196 -2.89 10.28 4.11
C ASN A 196 -3.88 10.66 2.99
N VAL A 197 -4.82 11.58 3.26
CA VAL A 197 -5.75 12.12 2.25
C VAL A 197 -5.08 13.29 1.49
N LYS A 198 -4.79 13.10 0.20
CA LYS A 198 -4.03 14.06 -0.64
C LYS A 198 -4.85 14.75 -1.71
N THR A 199 -6.04 14.25 -1.99
CA THR A 199 -6.92 14.73 -3.06
C THR A 199 -8.35 14.80 -2.57
N PRO A 200 -9.13 15.84 -2.91
CA PRO A 200 -10.51 15.99 -2.46
C PRO A 200 -11.41 14.79 -2.79
N SER A 201 -11.20 14.13 -3.94
CA SER A 201 -12.02 13.01 -4.39
C SER A 201 -11.61 11.64 -3.84
N LYS A 202 -10.66 11.58 -2.89
CA LYS A 202 -10.09 10.29 -2.44
C LYS A 202 -11.14 9.40 -1.74
N GLY A 203 -11.91 9.97 -0.80
CA GLY A 203 -12.94 9.26 -0.06
C GLY A 203 -14.00 8.70 -1.01
N ARG A 204 -14.64 9.58 -1.80
CA ARG A 204 -15.61 9.21 -2.83
C ARG A 204 -15.11 8.12 -3.78
N ARG A 205 -13.89 8.25 -4.31
CA ARG A 205 -13.33 7.26 -5.25
C ARG A 205 -13.12 5.89 -4.60
N LEU A 206 -12.81 5.84 -3.31
CA LEU A 206 -12.55 4.60 -2.57
C LEU A 206 -13.76 4.10 -1.77
N ASN A 207 -14.90 4.78 -1.91
CA ASN A 207 -16.09 4.63 -1.07
C ASN A 207 -15.75 4.54 0.43
N ASP A 208 -15.07 5.57 0.94
CA ASP A 208 -14.50 5.53 2.28
C ASP A 208 -14.64 6.87 3.00
N SER A 209 -15.59 6.93 3.94
CA SER A 209 -15.86 8.11 4.77
C SER A 209 -14.64 8.56 5.58
N MET A 210 -13.79 7.64 6.07
CA MET A 210 -12.57 7.99 6.82
C MET A 210 -11.47 8.60 5.92
N GLN A 211 -11.62 8.56 4.59
CA GLN A 211 -10.68 9.13 3.62
C GLN A 211 -11.25 10.33 2.86
N GLU A 212 -12.36 10.89 3.33
CA GLU A 212 -12.84 12.19 2.87
C GLU A 212 -11.92 13.33 3.33
N LEU A 213 -12.04 14.47 2.66
CA LEU A 213 -11.45 15.73 3.12
C LEU A 213 -12.14 16.21 4.41
N VAL A 214 -11.41 16.92 5.26
CA VAL A 214 -11.95 17.47 6.51
C VAL A 214 -12.60 18.82 6.23
N ARG A 215 -13.87 19.00 6.53
CA ARG A 215 -14.65 20.25 6.43
C ARG A 215 -14.96 20.86 7.79
N GLY A 216 -14.97 20.07 8.85
CA GLY A 216 -15.33 20.51 10.20
C GLY A 216 -14.52 19.81 11.29
N ILE A 217 -14.47 20.45 12.47
CA ILE A 217 -13.81 19.87 13.65
C ILE A 217 -14.61 18.72 14.29
N ALA A 218 -15.88 18.59 13.94
CA ALA A 218 -16.75 17.48 14.33
C ALA A 218 -16.76 16.34 13.28
N ASP A 219 -15.91 16.43 12.26
CA ASP A 219 -15.83 15.34 11.29
C ASP A 219 -15.21 14.10 11.94
N MET A 220 -15.70 12.93 11.55
CA MET A 220 -15.28 11.63 12.08
C MET A 220 -13.76 11.40 12.05
N GLN A 221 -13.04 12.03 11.12
CA GLN A 221 -11.59 11.90 11.04
C GLN A 221 -10.89 12.66 12.17
N ILE A 222 -11.40 13.83 12.55
CA ILE A 222 -10.87 14.64 13.65
C ILE A 222 -11.23 14.00 15.00
N GLU A 223 -12.46 13.54 15.17
CA GLU A 223 -12.89 12.78 16.35
C GLU A 223 -12.01 11.53 16.55
N PHE A 224 -11.81 10.74 15.49
CA PHE A 224 -10.93 9.58 15.54
C PHE A 224 -9.49 9.94 15.92
N LEU A 225 -8.94 11.06 15.42
CA LEU A 225 -7.61 11.49 15.82
C LEU A 225 -7.57 11.89 17.31
N GLY A 226 -8.65 12.47 17.84
CA GLY A 226 -8.83 12.73 19.27
C GLY A 226 -8.76 11.45 20.10
N ASP A 227 -9.63 10.48 19.79
CA ASP A 227 -9.64 9.15 20.42
C ASP A 227 -8.27 8.47 20.33
N PHE A 228 -7.59 8.62 19.19
CA PHE A 228 -6.26 8.05 18.97
C PHE A 228 -5.20 8.71 19.85
N VAL A 229 -5.28 10.01 20.11
CA VAL A 229 -4.40 10.72 21.04
C VAL A 229 -4.63 10.25 22.47
N ASP A 230 -5.90 10.12 22.90
CA ASP A 230 -6.26 9.64 24.24
C ASP A 230 -5.83 8.19 24.47
N TRP A 231 -5.96 7.36 23.43
CA TRP A 231 -5.45 6.00 23.43
C TRP A 231 -3.91 5.95 23.55
N LEU A 232 -3.19 6.85 22.87
CA LEU A 232 -1.73 6.96 23.04
C LEU A 232 -1.36 7.38 24.47
N ASP A 233 -2.11 8.29 25.09
CA ASP A 233 -1.89 8.68 26.48
C ASP A 233 -2.12 7.52 27.46
N THR A 234 -3.15 6.72 27.22
CA THR A 234 -3.39 5.47 27.96
C THR A 234 -2.22 4.50 27.76
N TRP A 235 -1.75 4.34 26.52
CA TRP A 235 -0.67 3.42 26.19
C TRP A 235 0.66 3.81 26.85
N LYS A 236 0.92 5.11 27.02
CA LYS A 236 2.12 5.61 27.72
C LYS A 236 2.22 5.07 29.15
N ASN A 237 1.08 4.87 29.81
CA ASN A 237 0.99 4.44 31.20
C ASN A 237 1.04 2.91 31.39
N VAL A 238 0.94 2.13 30.31
CA VAL A 238 1.03 0.66 30.38
C VAL A 238 2.44 0.24 30.79
N GLN A 239 2.61 -0.37 31.95
CA GLN A 239 3.91 -0.78 32.49
C GLN A 239 4.35 -2.15 31.94
N MET A 240 5.26 -2.15 30.96
CA MET A 240 5.86 -3.36 30.35
C MET A 240 7.35 -3.14 30.06
N ASP A 241 8.26 -4.00 30.50
CA ASP A 241 9.70 -3.80 30.26
C ASP A 241 10.10 -3.87 28.78
N THR A 242 9.32 -4.61 27.98
CA THR A 242 9.50 -4.77 26.53
C THR A 242 8.15 -4.77 25.82
N GLY A 243 8.12 -4.66 24.49
CA GLY A 243 6.88 -4.70 23.73
C GLY A 243 6.15 -3.36 23.65
N ARG A 244 6.85 -2.23 23.83
CA ARG A 244 6.28 -0.89 23.64
C ARG A 244 6.91 -0.18 22.46
N LEU A 245 6.26 0.86 21.96
CA LEU A 245 6.92 1.82 21.08
C LEU A 245 8.03 2.53 21.87
N THR A 246 9.13 2.85 21.20
CA THR A 246 10.15 3.76 21.75
C THR A 246 9.52 5.09 22.15
N SER A 247 10.03 5.70 23.21
CA SER A 247 9.56 6.98 23.74
C SER A 247 9.49 8.06 22.65
N GLU A 248 10.46 8.06 21.74
CA GLU A 248 10.52 8.99 20.61
C GLU A 248 9.42 8.73 19.59
N THR A 249 9.18 7.47 19.23
CA THR A 249 8.14 7.12 18.25
C THR A 249 6.75 7.42 18.82
N HIS A 250 6.52 7.05 20.08
CA HIS A 250 5.27 7.33 20.78
C HIS A 250 5.02 8.84 20.87
N SER A 251 5.99 9.61 21.38
CA SER A 251 5.88 11.06 21.52
C SER A 251 5.65 11.75 20.17
N ALA A 252 6.36 11.34 19.12
CA ALA A 252 6.20 11.91 17.78
C ALA A 252 4.84 11.59 17.15
N LEU A 253 4.33 10.37 17.36
CA LEU A 253 3.02 9.94 16.87
C LEU A 253 1.89 10.69 17.56
N ARG A 254 1.97 10.83 18.89
CA ARG A 254 1.01 11.60 19.69
C ARG A 254 1.04 13.07 19.30
N LEU A 255 2.22 13.69 19.31
CA LEU A 255 2.42 15.09 18.95
C LEU A 255 1.84 15.38 17.57
N THR A 256 2.17 14.56 16.57
CA THR A 256 1.73 14.75 15.20
C THR A 256 0.22 14.59 15.06
N SER A 257 -0.37 13.56 15.67
CA SER A 257 -1.82 13.33 15.59
C SER A 257 -2.59 14.48 16.21
N TYR A 258 -2.13 14.99 17.37
CA TYR A 258 -2.70 16.18 18.01
C TYR A 258 -2.47 17.45 17.17
N CYS A 259 -1.28 17.63 16.59
CA CYS A 259 -0.96 18.78 15.74
C CYS A 259 -1.86 18.85 14.51
N LEU A 260 -2.20 17.70 13.92
CA LEU A 260 -3.11 17.62 12.77
C LEU A 260 -4.53 18.08 13.13
N ILE A 261 -4.98 17.87 14.37
CA ILE A 261 -6.26 18.39 14.87
C ILE A 261 -6.18 19.92 14.97
N GLU A 262 -5.17 20.43 15.68
CA GLU A 262 -5.01 21.87 15.94
C GLU A 262 -4.79 22.68 14.66
N VAL A 263 -3.99 22.18 13.72
CA VAL A 263 -3.80 22.85 12.43
C VAL A 263 -5.07 22.82 11.59
N SER A 264 -5.90 21.78 11.71
CA SER A 264 -7.18 21.72 11.01
C SER A 264 -8.15 22.73 11.59
N ARG A 265 -8.23 22.83 12.92
CA ARG A 265 -9.01 23.87 13.60
C ARG A 265 -8.61 25.27 13.13
N TYR A 266 -7.31 25.58 13.17
CA TYR A 266 -6.80 26.88 12.69
C TYR A 266 -7.15 27.15 11.21
N CYS A 267 -6.97 26.17 10.34
CA CYS A 267 -7.30 26.34 8.91
C CYS A 267 -8.80 26.60 8.69
N LEU A 268 -9.69 25.93 9.42
CA LEU A 268 -11.13 25.99 9.19
C LEU A 268 -11.78 27.18 9.92
N GLU A 269 -11.41 27.41 11.18
CA GLU A 269 -12.05 28.41 12.04
C GLU A 269 -11.41 29.79 11.92
N GLU A 270 -10.08 29.88 11.85
CA GLU A 270 -9.36 31.17 11.82
C GLU A 270 -9.06 31.63 10.38
N LEU A 271 -8.65 30.71 9.49
CA LEU A 271 -8.38 31.03 8.08
C LEU A 271 -9.58 30.86 7.16
N HIS A 272 -10.70 30.31 7.67
CA HIS A 272 -11.93 30.07 6.92
C HIS A 272 -11.74 29.27 5.62
N PHE A 273 -10.83 28.30 5.61
CA PHE A 273 -10.69 27.38 4.48
C PHE A 273 -11.90 26.45 4.39
N GLU A 274 -12.33 26.15 3.17
CA GLU A 274 -13.48 25.25 2.94
C GLU A 274 -13.20 23.81 3.40
N TYR A 275 -11.94 23.38 3.36
CA TYR A 275 -11.52 22.06 3.77
C TYR A 275 -10.01 21.96 4.03
N VAL A 276 -9.60 20.87 4.68
CA VAL A 276 -8.22 20.49 4.95
C VAL A 276 -7.92 19.08 4.43
N LEU A 277 -6.75 18.93 3.80
CA LEU A 277 -6.24 17.65 3.32
C LEU A 277 -5.04 17.23 4.17
N LEU A 278 -5.26 16.35 5.16
CA LEU A 278 -4.23 15.96 6.13
C LEU A 278 -2.96 15.37 5.47
N GLY A 279 -3.11 14.67 4.34
CA GLY A 279 -1.99 14.11 3.59
C GLY A 279 -1.10 15.14 2.90
N LYS A 280 -1.46 16.44 2.93
CA LYS A 280 -0.59 17.53 2.45
C LYS A 280 0.47 17.92 3.47
N PHE A 281 0.36 17.51 4.73
CA PHE A 281 1.35 17.74 5.79
C PHE A 281 2.45 16.65 5.83
N GLN A 282 2.99 16.26 4.67
CA GLN A 282 4.02 15.21 4.51
C GLN A 282 5.24 15.69 3.73
N THR A 283 6.37 14.99 3.79
CA THR A 283 7.62 15.34 3.06
C THR A 283 7.76 14.65 1.70
N ASP A 284 6.72 14.01 1.18
CA ASP A 284 6.78 13.31 -0.12
C ASP A 284 7.19 14.20 -1.30
N SER A 285 6.74 15.46 -1.35
CA SER A 285 7.05 16.36 -2.47
C SER A 285 8.55 16.68 -2.59
N PRO A 286 9.26 17.06 -1.51
CA PRO A 286 10.71 17.18 -1.57
C PRO A 286 11.40 15.83 -1.85
N GLU A 287 10.91 14.70 -1.32
CA GLU A 287 11.47 13.38 -1.64
C GLU A 287 11.36 13.01 -3.13
N ASP A 288 10.22 13.29 -3.77
CA ASP A 288 10.05 13.10 -5.22
C ASP A 288 11.03 13.97 -6.01
N ARG A 289 11.24 15.22 -5.58
CA ARG A 289 12.22 16.12 -6.19
C ARG A 289 13.64 15.54 -6.09
N PHE A 290 14.03 14.98 -4.94
CA PHE A 290 15.31 14.26 -4.80
C PHE A 290 15.38 13.02 -5.70
N GLY A 291 14.26 12.32 -5.90
CA GLY A 291 14.14 11.23 -6.86
C GLY A 291 14.37 11.67 -8.30
N ARG A 292 13.88 12.86 -8.70
CA ARG A 292 14.14 13.45 -10.03
C ARG A 292 15.63 13.76 -10.23
N TYR A 293 16.31 14.32 -9.22
CA TYR A 293 17.75 14.59 -9.31
C TYR A 293 18.57 13.31 -9.55
N ARG A 294 18.25 12.24 -8.81
CA ARG A 294 18.90 10.93 -9.01
C ARG A 294 18.67 10.40 -10.43
N ARG A 295 17.42 10.43 -10.92
CA ARG A 295 17.07 9.96 -12.27
C ARG A 295 17.83 10.71 -13.37
N LEU A 296 17.87 12.05 -13.28
CA LEU A 296 18.59 12.88 -14.25
C LEU A 296 20.11 12.70 -14.21
N SER A 297 20.64 12.14 -13.11
CA SER A 297 22.06 11.87 -12.91
C SER A 297 22.42 10.40 -13.15
N GLY A 298 21.68 9.72 -14.04
CA GLY A 298 21.92 8.31 -14.39
C GLY A 298 21.37 7.31 -13.37
N SER A 299 20.40 7.71 -12.55
CA SER A 299 19.86 6.90 -11.43
C SER A 299 20.88 6.52 -10.35
N ASN A 300 21.95 7.32 -10.22
CA ASN A 300 22.94 7.17 -9.15
C ASN A 300 22.35 7.61 -7.80
N TYR A 301 22.65 6.85 -6.74
CA TYR A 301 22.21 7.20 -5.39
C TYR A 301 22.98 8.42 -4.85
N HIS A 302 24.28 8.47 -5.10
CA HIS A 302 25.15 9.58 -4.74
C HIS A 302 25.16 10.60 -5.89
N VAL A 303 24.49 11.73 -5.66
CA VAL A 303 24.41 12.84 -6.62
C VAL A 303 25.28 13.98 -6.08
N SER A 304 26.16 14.53 -6.92
CA SER A 304 27.01 15.67 -6.53
C SER A 304 26.19 16.96 -6.46
N VAL A 305 26.70 17.95 -5.72
CA VAL A 305 26.06 19.28 -5.64
C VAL A 305 25.91 19.91 -7.03
N GLN A 306 26.92 19.77 -7.89
CA GLN A 306 26.86 20.25 -9.28
C GLN A 306 25.72 19.58 -10.06
N GLN A 307 25.60 18.25 -9.99
CA GLN A 307 24.53 17.51 -10.64
C GLN A 307 23.14 17.92 -10.15
N ILE A 308 23.01 18.29 -8.87
CA ILE A 308 21.76 18.85 -8.32
C ILE A 308 21.43 20.19 -9.00
N PHE A 309 22.39 21.12 -9.12
CA PHE A 309 22.16 22.41 -9.78
C PHE A 309 21.81 22.25 -11.27
N GLU A 310 22.52 21.39 -11.98
CA GLU A 310 22.25 21.10 -13.39
C GLU A 310 20.87 20.46 -13.57
N SER A 311 20.53 19.49 -12.72
CA SER A 311 19.22 18.84 -12.72
C SER A 311 18.12 19.86 -12.41
N GLU A 312 18.29 20.70 -11.40
CA GLU A 312 17.31 21.72 -11.01
C GLU A 312 17.05 22.71 -12.15
N THR A 313 18.09 23.11 -12.88
CA THR A 313 17.96 23.97 -14.07
C THR A 313 17.12 23.28 -15.15
N LYS A 314 17.41 22.00 -15.45
CA LYS A 314 16.63 21.21 -16.43
C LYS A 314 15.18 21.06 -16.01
N LEU A 315 14.91 20.76 -14.74
CA LEU A 315 13.54 20.59 -14.24
C LEU A 315 12.72 21.88 -14.36
N ARG A 316 13.32 23.04 -14.06
CA ARG A 316 12.66 24.34 -14.23
C ARG A 316 12.35 24.67 -15.69
N LEU A 317 13.26 24.33 -16.60
CA LEU A 317 13.05 24.51 -18.04
C LEU A 317 11.95 23.58 -18.58
N GLN A 318 11.93 22.32 -18.13
CA GLN A 318 10.88 21.36 -18.51
C GLN A 318 9.48 21.84 -18.11
N ASP A 319 9.34 22.43 -16.92
CA ASP A 319 8.06 22.98 -16.46
C ASP A 319 7.57 24.16 -17.34
N SER A 320 8.43 24.68 -18.24
CA SER A 320 8.14 25.79 -19.17
C SER A 320 7.96 25.33 -20.64
N LEU A 321 8.19 24.06 -20.97
CA LEU A 321 8.16 23.54 -22.35
C LEU A 321 6.92 22.69 -22.59
N VAL A 322 6.22 22.91 -23.72
CA VAL A 322 5.10 22.09 -24.17
C VAL A 322 5.64 20.93 -25.01
N PHE A 323 5.39 19.69 -24.60
CA PHE A 323 5.77 18.51 -25.37
C PHE A 323 4.71 18.18 -26.44
N PRO A 324 5.11 17.84 -27.69
CA PRO A 324 4.21 17.26 -28.67
C PRO A 324 3.90 15.79 -28.36
N ASP A 325 2.72 15.36 -28.79
CA ASP A 325 2.18 14.02 -28.54
C ASP A 325 2.93 12.96 -29.36
N MET A 326 3.42 11.90 -28.71
CA MET A 326 4.13 10.80 -29.35
C MET A 326 3.19 9.59 -29.44
N GLN A 327 2.76 9.23 -30.65
CA GLN A 327 1.95 8.03 -30.88
C GLN A 327 2.78 6.76 -30.65
N GLU A 328 2.32 5.90 -29.75
CA GLU A 328 2.91 4.58 -29.50
C GLU A 328 2.58 3.60 -30.64
N LEU A 329 3.62 3.07 -31.28
CA LEU A 329 3.54 1.92 -32.18
C LEU A 329 3.82 0.64 -31.39
N CYS A 330 2.78 -0.17 -31.14
CA CYS A 330 2.93 -1.60 -30.87
C CYS A 330 1.60 -2.33 -31.10
N LYS A 331 1.53 -3.14 -32.17
CA LYS A 331 0.47 -4.14 -32.35
C LYS A 331 0.96 -5.50 -31.85
N PRO A 332 0.23 -6.21 -30.97
CA PRO A 332 0.60 -7.56 -30.57
C PRO A 332 0.32 -8.57 -31.69
N CYS A 333 1.29 -9.43 -31.97
CA CYS A 333 1.15 -10.59 -32.85
C CYS A 333 0.46 -11.74 -32.09
N ARG A 334 -0.63 -12.29 -32.63
CA ARG A 334 -1.32 -13.47 -32.09
C ARG A 334 -1.00 -14.67 -32.95
N THR A 335 -0.22 -15.61 -32.44
CA THR A 335 -0.08 -16.95 -33.01
C THR A 335 -1.10 -17.87 -32.35
N THR A 336 -1.91 -18.56 -33.14
CA THR A 336 -2.87 -19.57 -32.66
C THR A 336 -2.12 -20.78 -32.12
N LEU A 337 -2.21 -21.00 -30.82
CA LEU A 337 -1.67 -22.18 -30.12
C LEU A 337 -2.71 -23.30 -30.12
N ASP A 338 -2.32 -24.50 -30.59
CA ASP A 338 -3.14 -25.71 -30.47
C ASP A 338 -3.06 -26.24 -29.02
N ALA A 339 -4.16 -26.07 -28.27
CA ALA A 339 -4.24 -26.41 -26.85
C ALA A 339 -4.44 -27.91 -26.62
N ALA A 340 -5.26 -28.59 -27.43
CA ALA A 340 -5.58 -30.01 -27.26
C ALA A 340 -4.34 -30.88 -27.40
N LYS A 341 -3.54 -30.62 -28.44
CA LYS A 341 -2.27 -31.30 -28.65
C LYS A 341 -1.31 -31.14 -27.46
N ARG A 342 -1.23 -29.93 -26.89
CA ARG A 342 -0.35 -29.65 -25.74
C ARG A 342 -0.80 -30.32 -24.45
N VAL A 343 -2.11 -30.46 -24.23
CA VAL A 343 -2.67 -31.18 -23.08
C VAL A 343 -2.31 -32.66 -23.15
N GLU A 344 -2.44 -33.27 -24.34
CA GLU A 344 -2.06 -34.67 -24.58
C GLU A 344 -0.54 -34.87 -24.46
N ASP A 345 0.26 -34.03 -25.14
CA ASP A 345 1.73 -34.11 -25.16
C ASP A 345 2.35 -34.03 -23.74
N HIS A 346 1.69 -33.32 -22.81
CA HIS A 346 2.21 -33.05 -21.45
C HIS A 346 1.34 -33.64 -20.34
N GLY A 347 0.37 -34.50 -20.67
CA GLY A 347 -0.43 -35.26 -19.71
C GLY A 347 -1.19 -34.41 -18.68
N ILE A 348 -1.61 -33.19 -19.02
CA ILE A 348 -2.28 -32.28 -18.08
C ILE A 348 -3.68 -32.81 -17.81
N LYS A 349 -3.98 -33.20 -16.56
CA LYS A 349 -5.31 -33.67 -16.14
C LYS A 349 -5.73 -32.96 -14.86
N ILE A 350 -6.99 -32.54 -14.82
CA ILE A 350 -7.64 -31.98 -13.63
C ILE A 350 -8.63 -33.00 -13.11
N THR A 351 -8.46 -33.40 -11.85
CA THR A 351 -9.28 -34.41 -11.17
C THR A 351 -10.25 -33.77 -10.17
N ALA A 352 -11.31 -34.49 -9.80
CA ALA A 352 -12.24 -34.04 -8.76
C ALA A 352 -11.53 -33.82 -7.41
N ASP A 353 -10.49 -34.61 -7.11
CA ASP A 353 -9.67 -34.43 -5.92
C ASP A 353 -8.86 -33.13 -5.96
N ASP A 354 -8.39 -32.70 -7.14
CA ASP A 354 -7.69 -31.41 -7.29
C ASP A 354 -8.62 -30.24 -6.91
N ILE A 355 -9.88 -30.31 -7.34
CA ILE A 355 -10.94 -29.33 -7.00
C ILE A 355 -11.21 -29.35 -5.50
N LYS A 356 -11.44 -30.53 -4.92
CA LYS A 356 -11.76 -30.68 -3.49
C LYS A 356 -10.65 -30.14 -2.58
N ARG A 357 -9.38 -30.29 -2.97
CA ARG A 357 -8.24 -29.72 -2.23
C ARG A 357 -8.21 -28.18 -2.20
N LYS A 358 -9.00 -27.50 -3.04
CA LYS A 358 -9.10 -26.03 -3.07
C LYS A 358 -10.23 -25.47 -2.23
N GLU A 359 -11.10 -26.31 -1.67
CA GLU A 359 -12.26 -25.84 -0.89
C GLU A 359 -11.88 -24.84 0.23
N PRO A 360 -10.82 -25.07 1.05
CA PRO A 360 -10.43 -24.11 2.09
C PRO A 360 -9.95 -22.74 1.54
N ASN A 361 -9.48 -22.71 0.29
CA ASN A 361 -8.97 -21.51 -0.38
C ASN A 361 -10.03 -20.82 -1.25
N MET A 362 -11.26 -21.36 -1.32
CA MET A 362 -12.32 -20.80 -2.14
C MET A 362 -12.59 -19.32 -1.85
N PRO A 363 -12.58 -18.82 -0.61
CA PRO A 363 -12.75 -17.38 -0.37
C PRO A 363 -11.74 -16.50 -1.11
N ALA A 364 -10.46 -16.92 -1.15
CA ALA A 364 -9.42 -16.20 -1.86
C ALA A 364 -9.58 -16.30 -3.39
N ILE A 365 -10.05 -17.45 -3.89
CA ILE A 365 -10.35 -17.66 -5.31
C ILE A 365 -11.55 -16.81 -5.73
N THR A 366 -12.62 -16.77 -4.93
CA THR A 366 -13.81 -15.95 -5.13
C THR A 366 -13.45 -14.46 -5.15
N TYR A 367 -12.57 -14.02 -4.24
CA TYR A 367 -12.07 -12.64 -4.27
C TYR A 367 -11.32 -12.30 -5.57
N ILE A 368 -10.47 -13.20 -6.07
CA ILE A 368 -9.80 -13.05 -7.38
C ILE A 368 -10.83 -13.06 -8.52
N ALA A 369 -11.86 -13.89 -8.44
CA ALA A 369 -12.94 -13.95 -9.42
C ALA A 369 -13.75 -12.65 -9.49
N GLY A 370 -14.07 -12.03 -8.34
CA GLY A 370 -14.68 -10.70 -8.29
C GLY A 370 -13.83 -9.63 -8.98
N PHE A 371 -12.51 -9.68 -8.79
CA PHE A 371 -11.57 -8.82 -9.52
C PHE A 371 -11.55 -9.11 -11.03
N CYS A 372 -11.59 -10.38 -11.45
CA CYS A 372 -11.60 -10.76 -12.85
C CYS A 372 -12.89 -10.31 -13.56
N ALA A 373 -14.05 -10.44 -12.90
CA ALA A 373 -15.32 -9.89 -13.38
C ALA A 373 -15.23 -8.37 -13.53
N HIS A 374 -14.72 -7.66 -12.52
CA HIS A 374 -14.51 -6.21 -12.62
C HIS A 374 -13.57 -5.81 -13.78
N ALA A 375 -12.46 -6.53 -13.96
CA ALA A 375 -11.50 -6.27 -15.02
C ALA A 375 -12.09 -6.51 -16.42
N ALA A 376 -12.92 -7.56 -16.58
CA ALA A 376 -13.65 -7.83 -17.81
C ALA A 376 -14.65 -6.70 -18.11
N LEU A 377 -15.45 -6.28 -17.13
CA LEU A 377 -16.44 -5.22 -17.27
C LEU A 377 -15.82 -3.84 -17.52
N LYS A 378 -14.59 -3.61 -17.05
CA LYS A 378 -13.85 -2.38 -17.38
C LYS A 378 -13.46 -2.32 -18.86
N LYS A 379 -13.20 -3.47 -19.50
CA LYS A 379 -12.92 -3.56 -20.95
C LYS A 379 -14.21 -3.59 -21.77
N LEU A 380 -15.25 -4.23 -21.23
CA LEU A 380 -16.57 -4.38 -21.82
C LEU A 380 -17.62 -3.74 -20.91
N PRO A 381 -17.80 -2.41 -20.94
CA PRO A 381 -18.80 -1.72 -20.15
C PRO A 381 -20.21 -2.05 -20.68
N CYS A 382 -20.76 -3.18 -20.22
CA CYS A 382 -22.05 -3.73 -20.67
C CYS A 382 -22.85 -4.26 -19.49
N GLU A 383 -24.06 -3.76 -19.29
CA GLU A 383 -24.95 -4.14 -18.19
C GLU A 383 -25.40 -5.61 -18.28
N SER A 384 -25.77 -6.07 -19.49
CA SER A 384 -26.13 -7.49 -19.69
C SER A 384 -24.95 -8.43 -19.40
N CYS A 385 -23.72 -8.06 -19.76
CA CYS A 385 -22.54 -8.84 -19.36
C CYS A 385 -22.28 -8.76 -17.85
N ALA A 386 -22.67 -7.67 -17.19
CA ALA A 386 -22.54 -7.57 -15.74
C ALA A 386 -23.46 -8.56 -15.02
N LEU A 387 -24.68 -8.78 -15.52
CA LEU A 387 -25.59 -9.80 -14.99
C LEU A 387 -25.00 -11.23 -15.15
N ASN A 388 -24.34 -11.49 -16.28
CA ASN A 388 -23.71 -12.79 -16.53
C ASN A 388 -22.44 -13.03 -15.68
N LEU A 389 -21.77 -11.97 -15.25
CA LEU A 389 -20.48 -12.06 -14.54
C LEU A 389 -20.59 -11.83 -13.03
N THR A 390 -21.62 -11.12 -12.58
CA THR A 390 -21.78 -10.72 -11.18
C THR A 390 -23.17 -11.04 -10.67
N THR A 391 -23.27 -11.31 -9.38
CA THR A 391 -24.53 -11.54 -8.69
C THR A 391 -24.81 -10.43 -7.69
N GLU A 392 -26.09 -10.10 -7.53
CA GLU A 392 -26.58 -9.22 -6.47
C GLU A 392 -26.95 -10.01 -5.20
N GLU A 393 -27.10 -11.33 -5.31
CA GLU A 393 -27.45 -12.23 -4.22
C GLU A 393 -26.22 -12.51 -3.35
N ARG A 394 -26.01 -11.65 -2.36
CA ARG A 394 -24.89 -11.75 -1.41
C ARG A 394 -25.01 -12.99 -0.49
N GLU A 395 -26.23 -13.43 -0.21
CA GLU A 395 -26.56 -14.35 0.88
C GLU A 395 -26.43 -15.84 0.56
N LEU A 396 -26.39 -16.25 -0.71
CA LEU A 396 -26.47 -17.66 -1.10
C LEU A 396 -25.14 -18.44 -0.94
N GLN A 397 -24.00 -17.77 -0.73
CA GLN A 397 -22.68 -18.40 -0.57
C GLN A 397 -21.78 -17.66 0.44
N LEU A 398 -22.31 -17.36 1.62
CA LEU A 398 -21.64 -16.54 2.66
C LEU A 398 -20.21 -17.01 2.97
N GLU A 399 -19.98 -18.31 3.13
CA GLU A 399 -18.65 -18.87 3.43
C GLU A 399 -17.62 -18.59 2.32
N ARG A 400 -18.03 -18.66 1.05
CA ARG A 400 -17.15 -18.40 -0.11
C ARG A 400 -16.98 -16.91 -0.37
N ASN A 401 -17.89 -16.08 0.11
CA ASN A 401 -17.89 -14.63 -0.08
C ASN A 401 -17.27 -13.85 1.09
N ILE A 402 -16.93 -14.52 2.20
CA ILE A 402 -16.46 -13.90 3.45
C ILE A 402 -15.35 -12.84 3.24
N LEU A 403 -14.39 -13.09 2.35
CA LEU A 403 -13.34 -12.12 2.04
C LEU A 403 -13.88 -10.88 1.32
N ILE A 404 -14.78 -11.07 0.35
CA ILE A 404 -15.40 -9.94 -0.37
C ILE A 404 -16.25 -9.14 0.62
N GLU A 405 -17.07 -9.79 1.43
CA GLU A 405 -17.96 -9.14 2.39
C GLU A 405 -17.21 -8.30 3.41
N ASN A 406 -16.22 -8.89 4.08
CA ASN A 406 -15.49 -8.23 5.16
C ASN A 406 -14.56 -7.11 4.67
N LEU A 407 -14.14 -7.15 3.40
CA LEU A 407 -13.27 -6.14 2.80
C LEU A 407 -14.02 -5.12 1.95
N SER A 408 -15.26 -5.41 1.57
CA SER A 408 -16.05 -4.53 0.72
C SER A 408 -16.44 -3.26 1.46
N ARG A 409 -16.56 -2.21 0.67
CA ARG A 409 -17.18 -0.95 1.04
C ARG A 409 -18.21 -0.65 -0.03
N ASP A 410 -19.13 -1.58 -0.24
CA ASP A 410 -20.20 -1.55 -1.25
C ASP A 410 -19.78 -1.34 -2.72
N ALA A 411 -18.50 -1.54 -3.04
CA ALA A 411 -17.97 -1.35 -4.39
C ALA A 411 -17.35 -2.61 -5.00
N LEU A 412 -17.07 -3.65 -4.19
CA LEU A 412 -16.56 -4.91 -4.70
C LEU A 412 -17.66 -5.69 -5.41
N LYS A 413 -17.29 -6.38 -6.50
CA LYS A 413 -18.20 -7.18 -7.32
C LYS A 413 -18.19 -8.63 -6.83
N PHE A 414 -19.38 -9.17 -6.58
CA PHE A 414 -19.57 -10.57 -6.24
C PHE A 414 -19.67 -11.38 -7.55
N PRO A 415 -18.77 -12.35 -7.79
CA PRO A 415 -18.73 -13.09 -9.03
C PRO A 415 -19.84 -14.16 -9.12
N GLN A 416 -20.33 -14.43 -10.33
CA GLN A 416 -21.16 -15.62 -10.60
C GLN A 416 -20.35 -16.93 -10.50
N PRO A 417 -20.98 -18.08 -10.25
CA PRO A 417 -20.31 -19.39 -10.17
C PRO A 417 -19.45 -19.73 -11.38
N VAL A 418 -19.88 -19.35 -12.60
CA VAL A 418 -19.10 -19.54 -13.83
C VAL A 418 -17.75 -18.83 -13.79
N VAL A 419 -17.69 -17.63 -13.21
CA VAL A 419 -16.45 -16.85 -13.05
C VAL A 419 -15.55 -17.47 -11.99
N MET A 420 -16.13 -17.96 -10.89
CA MET A 420 -15.40 -18.69 -9.85
C MET A 420 -14.76 -19.96 -10.41
N ASN A 421 -15.52 -20.75 -11.17
CA ASN A 421 -15.03 -21.95 -11.84
C ASN A 421 -13.91 -21.61 -12.84
N ALA A 422 -14.08 -20.58 -13.67
CA ALA A 422 -13.06 -20.17 -14.63
C ALA A 422 -11.71 -19.84 -13.96
N VAL A 423 -11.73 -19.14 -12.82
CA VAL A 423 -10.52 -18.79 -12.07
C VAL A 423 -9.92 -20.01 -11.38
N LEU A 424 -10.76 -20.86 -10.78
CA LEU A 424 -10.34 -22.12 -10.17
C LEU A 424 -9.64 -23.02 -11.19
N GLN A 425 -10.23 -23.26 -12.36
CA GLN A 425 -9.64 -24.07 -13.43
C GLN A 425 -8.32 -23.46 -13.90
N THR A 426 -8.28 -22.14 -14.12
CA THR A 426 -7.03 -21.45 -14.50
C THR A 426 -5.92 -21.67 -13.47
N GLN A 427 -6.26 -21.66 -12.18
CA GLN A 427 -5.31 -21.91 -11.11
C GLN A 427 -4.82 -23.36 -11.10
N LEU A 428 -5.72 -24.34 -11.26
CA LEU A 428 -5.37 -25.75 -11.33
C LEU A 428 -4.46 -26.07 -12.54
N VAL A 429 -4.78 -25.51 -13.71
CA VAL A 429 -3.91 -25.63 -14.91
C VAL A 429 -2.53 -25.05 -14.63
N LEU A 430 -2.44 -23.86 -14.03
CA LEU A 430 -1.15 -23.26 -13.71
C LEU A 430 -0.34 -24.11 -12.71
N GLU A 431 -0.99 -24.72 -11.73
CA GLU A 431 -0.34 -25.63 -10.79
C GLU A 431 0.24 -26.85 -11.51
N LYS A 432 -0.53 -27.49 -12.40
CA LYS A 432 -0.05 -28.61 -13.25
C LYS A 432 1.10 -28.23 -14.18
N LEU A 433 1.05 -27.04 -14.77
CA LEU A 433 2.15 -26.50 -15.59
C LEU A 433 3.40 -26.20 -14.75
N SER A 434 3.23 -25.98 -13.45
CA SER A 434 4.31 -25.64 -12.53
C SER A 434 4.92 -26.86 -11.81
N GLU A 435 4.34 -28.04 -11.96
CA GLU A 435 4.89 -29.31 -11.47
C GLU A 435 6.24 -29.60 -12.16
N LYS A 436 7.13 -30.37 -11.48
CA LYS A 436 8.52 -30.58 -11.94
C LYS A 436 8.62 -31.10 -13.38
N GLU A 437 7.68 -31.94 -13.77
CA GLU A 437 7.60 -32.57 -15.09
C GLU A 437 7.31 -31.55 -16.20
N ASN A 438 6.51 -30.52 -15.89
CA ASN A 438 6.06 -29.52 -16.86
C ASN A 438 6.77 -28.17 -16.78
N ALA A 439 7.38 -27.87 -15.63
CA ALA A 439 7.94 -26.56 -15.33
C ALA A 439 9.00 -26.11 -16.35
N THR A 440 9.85 -27.02 -16.82
CA THR A 440 10.96 -26.70 -17.71
C THR A 440 10.47 -26.16 -19.06
N TRP A 441 9.55 -26.87 -19.72
CA TRP A 441 9.01 -26.47 -21.00
C TRP A 441 8.07 -25.26 -20.85
N PHE A 442 7.29 -25.20 -19.76
CA PHE A 442 6.42 -24.07 -19.48
C PHE A 442 7.21 -22.77 -19.28
N HIS A 443 8.34 -22.82 -18.56
CA HIS A 443 9.20 -21.64 -18.36
C HIS A 443 9.96 -21.26 -19.64
N ALA A 444 10.24 -22.22 -20.52
CA ALA A 444 10.84 -21.97 -21.82
C ALA A 444 9.87 -21.39 -22.87
N ALA A 445 8.56 -21.41 -22.61
CA ALA A 445 7.56 -20.87 -23.55
C ALA A 445 7.70 -19.34 -23.69
N GLY A 446 7.63 -18.84 -24.93
CA GLY A 446 7.78 -17.41 -25.22
C GLY A 446 6.61 -16.52 -24.76
N ASN A 447 5.43 -17.09 -24.55
CA ASN A 447 4.24 -16.38 -24.06
C ASN A 447 3.45 -17.26 -23.08
N GLN A 448 3.89 -17.29 -21.81
CA GLN A 448 3.22 -18.05 -20.76
C GLN A 448 1.77 -17.59 -20.48
N PRO A 449 1.44 -16.28 -20.51
CA PRO A 449 0.05 -15.82 -20.37
C PRO A 449 -0.90 -16.40 -21.42
N GLU A 450 -0.52 -16.36 -22.70
CA GLU A 450 -1.37 -16.88 -23.78
C GLU A 450 -1.49 -18.40 -23.71
N LEU A 451 -0.40 -19.10 -23.40
CA LEU A 451 -0.41 -20.55 -23.21
C LEU A 451 -1.36 -20.97 -22.08
N LEU A 452 -1.26 -20.32 -20.91
CA LEU A 452 -2.13 -20.60 -19.78
C LEU A 452 -3.59 -20.33 -20.14
N LEU A 453 -3.87 -19.23 -20.85
CA LEU A 453 -5.21 -18.88 -21.30
C LEU A 453 -5.79 -19.94 -22.24
N CYS A 454 -5.03 -20.37 -23.25
CA CYS A 454 -5.48 -21.39 -24.22
C CYS A 454 -5.77 -22.72 -23.54
N LEU A 455 -4.90 -23.16 -22.62
CA LEU A 455 -5.10 -24.41 -21.87
C LEU A 455 -6.31 -24.30 -20.93
N SER A 456 -6.47 -23.16 -20.24
CA SER A 456 -7.61 -22.96 -19.33
C SER A 456 -8.94 -22.95 -20.07
N LYS A 457 -8.99 -22.39 -21.28
CA LYS A 457 -10.16 -22.45 -22.16
C LYS A 457 -10.52 -23.89 -22.54
N HIS A 458 -9.54 -24.75 -22.77
CA HIS A 458 -9.78 -26.15 -23.15
C HIS A 458 -10.43 -26.98 -22.03
N PHE A 459 -10.12 -26.69 -20.75
CA PHE A 459 -10.70 -27.40 -19.60
C PHE A 459 -12.07 -26.88 -19.16
N LEU A 460 -12.51 -25.74 -19.70
CA LEU A 460 -13.87 -25.26 -19.52
C LEU A 460 -14.68 -25.84 -20.68
N SER A 461 -15.67 -26.69 -20.37
CA SER A 461 -16.65 -27.20 -21.34
C SER A 461 -17.30 -26.03 -22.10
N ASP A 462 -17.90 -26.30 -23.27
CA ASP A 462 -18.63 -25.30 -24.07
C ASP A 462 -19.45 -24.37 -23.17
N ASN A 463 -19.39 -23.07 -23.44
CA ASN A 463 -19.78 -21.94 -22.56
C ASN A 463 -21.28 -21.85 -22.22
N GLU A 464 -21.96 -22.98 -21.99
CA GLU A 464 -23.40 -23.13 -21.76
C GLU A 464 -23.90 -22.33 -20.54
N ASP A 465 -23.03 -22.00 -19.59
CA ASP A 465 -23.37 -21.22 -18.40
C ASP A 465 -23.38 -19.69 -18.63
N LEU A 466 -22.96 -19.20 -19.81
CA LEU A 466 -22.96 -17.77 -20.15
C LEU A 466 -23.92 -17.51 -21.31
N ASP A 467 -24.99 -16.77 -21.03
CA ASP A 467 -25.94 -16.36 -22.06
C ASP A 467 -25.33 -15.40 -23.09
N VAL A 468 -25.83 -15.46 -24.33
CA VAL A 468 -25.54 -14.43 -25.33
C VAL A 468 -26.11 -13.11 -24.83
N CYS A 469 -25.21 -12.15 -24.63
CA CYS A 469 -25.56 -10.82 -24.13
C CYS A 469 -26.52 -10.11 -25.09
N PHE A 470 -27.52 -9.39 -24.57
CA PHE A 470 -28.49 -8.62 -25.37
C PHE A 470 -27.83 -7.61 -26.33
N ASN A 471 -26.64 -7.11 -25.96
CA ASN A 471 -25.82 -6.23 -26.80
C ASN A 471 -24.94 -6.97 -27.84
N GLY A 472 -25.16 -8.26 -28.07
CA GLY A 472 -24.48 -9.06 -29.10
C GLY A 472 -23.07 -9.56 -28.75
N HIS A 473 -22.63 -9.44 -27.49
CA HIS A 473 -21.34 -10.00 -27.07
C HIS A 473 -21.42 -11.53 -26.95
N HIS A 474 -20.58 -12.22 -27.71
CA HIS A 474 -20.49 -13.67 -27.66
C HIS A 474 -19.92 -14.14 -26.31
N PRO A 475 -20.47 -15.20 -25.67
CA PRO A 475 -19.99 -15.77 -24.41
C PRO A 475 -18.48 -15.99 -24.36
N ASP A 476 -17.89 -16.54 -25.43
CA ASP A 476 -16.44 -16.76 -25.57
C ASP A 476 -15.61 -15.50 -25.41
N THR A 477 -16.12 -14.36 -25.89
CA THR A 477 -15.42 -13.06 -25.78
C THR A 477 -15.45 -12.56 -24.34
N VAL A 478 -16.58 -12.73 -23.67
CA VAL A 478 -16.77 -12.37 -22.26
C VAL A 478 -15.85 -13.25 -21.39
N LEU A 479 -15.91 -14.57 -21.58
CA LEU A 479 -15.06 -15.52 -20.85
C LEU A 479 -13.57 -15.30 -21.14
N HIS A 480 -13.20 -14.99 -22.39
CA HIS A 480 -11.81 -14.67 -22.73
C HIS A 480 -11.26 -13.51 -21.90
N ASN A 481 -12.05 -12.46 -21.69
CA ASN A 481 -11.62 -11.32 -20.87
C ASN A 481 -11.44 -11.69 -19.39
N VAL A 482 -12.32 -12.54 -18.86
CA VAL A 482 -12.20 -13.11 -17.50
C VAL A 482 -10.93 -13.95 -17.37
N LEU A 483 -10.73 -14.93 -18.27
CA LEU A 483 -9.56 -15.81 -18.27
C LEU A 483 -8.26 -15.05 -18.48
N HIS A 484 -8.27 -14.01 -19.32
CA HIS A 484 -7.11 -13.13 -19.48
C HIS A 484 -6.76 -12.40 -18.18
N ALA A 485 -7.75 -11.90 -17.43
CA ALA A 485 -7.51 -11.29 -16.12
C ALA A 485 -7.01 -12.33 -15.09
N ALA A 486 -7.59 -13.53 -15.09
CA ALA A 486 -7.22 -14.63 -14.20
C ALA A 486 -5.77 -15.09 -14.46
N ALA A 487 -5.42 -15.40 -15.71
CA ALA A 487 -4.09 -15.84 -16.11
C ALA A 487 -3.01 -14.84 -15.70
N ASN A 488 -3.20 -13.54 -15.98
CA ASN A 488 -2.25 -12.50 -15.59
C ASN A 488 -2.10 -12.38 -14.06
N THR A 489 -3.21 -12.48 -13.32
CA THR A 489 -3.20 -12.38 -11.86
C THR A 489 -2.50 -13.57 -11.22
N LEU A 490 -2.84 -14.79 -11.65
CA LEU A 490 -2.30 -16.02 -11.13
C LEU A 490 -0.82 -16.21 -11.49
N LEU A 491 -0.41 -15.85 -12.72
CA LEU A 491 1.01 -15.84 -13.10
C LEU A 491 1.83 -14.85 -12.27
N LYS A 492 1.29 -13.66 -12.02
CA LYS A 492 1.93 -12.69 -11.12
C LYS A 492 2.07 -13.27 -9.71
N ASN A 493 1.05 -13.95 -9.20
CA ASN A 493 1.10 -14.60 -7.89
C ASN A 493 2.14 -15.73 -7.86
N TYR A 494 2.19 -16.55 -8.90
CA TYR A 494 3.19 -17.61 -9.07
C TYR A 494 4.63 -17.07 -9.04
N VAL A 495 4.90 -16.00 -9.78
CA VAL A 495 6.22 -15.34 -9.77
C VAL A 495 6.55 -14.79 -8.39
N ASN A 496 5.59 -14.19 -7.70
CA ASN A 496 5.80 -13.69 -6.33
C ASN A 496 6.12 -14.82 -5.35
N VAL A 497 5.37 -15.93 -5.39
CA VAL A 497 5.60 -17.12 -4.57
C VAL A 497 7.01 -17.67 -4.79
N ARG A 498 7.41 -17.89 -6.05
CA ARG A 498 8.77 -18.36 -6.35
C ARG A 498 9.84 -17.40 -5.87
N THR A 499 9.64 -16.10 -6.07
CA THR A 499 10.59 -15.07 -5.65
C THR A 499 10.77 -15.07 -4.13
N ASP A 500 9.69 -15.19 -3.37
CA ASP A 500 9.75 -15.21 -1.92
C ASP A 500 10.37 -16.52 -1.40
N ASN A 501 10.06 -17.66 -2.00
CA ASN A 501 10.71 -18.94 -1.68
C ASN A 501 12.23 -18.91 -1.96
N LEU A 502 12.67 -18.30 -3.06
CA LEU A 502 14.10 -18.12 -3.36
C LEU A 502 14.80 -17.23 -2.32
N ARG A 503 14.11 -16.17 -1.85
CA ARG A 503 14.66 -15.29 -0.80
C ARG A 503 14.78 -16.00 0.53
N ALA A 504 13.76 -16.77 0.92
CA ALA A 504 13.77 -17.56 2.15
C ALA A 504 14.97 -18.53 2.15
N LYS A 505 15.14 -19.32 1.08
CA LYS A 505 16.28 -20.24 0.92
C LYS A 505 17.63 -19.54 1.02
N LYS A 506 17.80 -18.39 0.36
CA LYS A 506 19.06 -17.62 0.42
C LYS A 506 19.39 -17.17 1.85
N VAL A 507 18.39 -16.80 2.64
CA VAL A 507 18.60 -16.42 4.04
C VAL A 507 18.95 -17.62 4.90
N GLU A 508 18.30 -18.77 4.70
CA GLU A 508 18.62 -20.02 5.38
C GLU A 508 20.05 -20.49 5.09
N GLU A 509 20.47 -20.43 3.82
CA GLU A 509 21.84 -20.73 3.40
C GLU A 509 22.86 -19.80 4.06
N GLN A 510 22.59 -18.48 4.10
CA GLN A 510 23.45 -17.52 4.79
C GLN A 510 23.56 -17.81 6.29
N GLN A 511 22.45 -18.15 6.94
CA GLN A 511 22.45 -18.52 8.36
C GLN A 511 23.21 -19.83 8.61
N ARG A 512 23.08 -20.81 7.71
CA ARG A 512 23.82 -22.08 7.78
C ARG A 512 25.33 -21.84 7.67
N ASN A 513 25.75 -21.05 6.69
CA ASN A 513 27.16 -20.70 6.49
C ASN A 513 27.74 -19.95 7.71
N LEU A 514 26.97 -19.05 8.33
CA LEU A 514 27.38 -18.35 9.55
C LEU A 514 27.49 -19.28 10.76
N ARG A 515 26.71 -20.37 10.82
CA ARG A 515 26.79 -21.37 11.88
C ARG A 515 27.97 -22.32 11.71
N THR A 516 28.36 -22.63 10.47
CA THR A 516 29.53 -23.46 10.16
C THR A 516 30.86 -22.70 10.21
N LEU A 517 30.82 -21.37 10.34
CA LEU A 517 31.99 -20.50 10.55
C LEU A 517 32.29 -20.26 12.04
N LYS A 518 31.45 -20.78 12.95
CA LYS A 518 31.72 -20.87 14.39
C LYS A 518 32.11 -22.30 14.72
#